data_AF-A0AA86RRS6-F1
#
_entry.id   AF-A0AA86RRS6-F1
#
_cell.length_a   1.000
_cell.length_b   1.000
_cell.length_c   1.000
_cell.angle_alpha   90.00
_cell.angle_beta   90.00
_cell.angle_gamma   90.00
#
_symmetry.space_group_name_H-M   'P 1'
#
loop_
_entity.id
_entity.type
_entity.pdbx_description
1 polymer ?
#
loop_
_entity_poly.entity_id
_entity_poly.type
_entity_poly.pdbx_seq_one_letter_code
_entity_poly.pdbx_strand_id
1 'polypeptide(L)'
;MPYKIISMNNCKQVEQDSVLMQISEQDEQLNTFWVQNRIFKQKLTFKNYALGHFTQTQLHYHTIFGFLLSVFLYFMAYGLYPSENHYSIQTKTYSNLGSFDKISNYRGWYFYSILQLVSFFINFPMAFYQHNRLKRIGSKTSIFALILMLLGSICQFLICFFPASEKAISGNLMWGDFHNNIGSLGIMFCMMGYVVYAVLVAMERTKCSKSAKFLPHYKVDLAIVQIMVFFIMTFSSLLSWCFIYPILKKRDPSLPDFRAASQYTFFCFTMWESIFVYGLYIFNFIFPLVLPFRADGVVPKQRNSQKMCFRDKTVELKTQLSKEWFKKLNLNQLQTRNSQEMIEHLADYEEVEGLLTKEAVYLFKQLTSENEEQKIEIFQDFMKHSDELWQWKRIIRTLIK
;
A
#
# COMPACT_ATOMS: atom_id res chain seq x y z
N MET A 1 50.60 -45.60 -19.73
CA MET A 1 49.56 -44.64 -19.32
C MET A 1 49.17 -43.81 -20.53
N PRO A 2 47.90 -43.75 -20.97
CA PRO A 2 47.52 -42.94 -22.11
C PRO A 2 47.20 -41.51 -21.65
N TYR A 3 47.78 -40.52 -22.35
CA TYR A 3 47.46 -39.10 -22.16
C TYR A 3 46.13 -38.78 -22.85
N LYS A 4 45.19 -38.22 -22.09
CA LYS A 4 43.88 -37.77 -22.56
C LYS A 4 44.01 -36.37 -23.15
N ILE A 5 43.92 -36.26 -24.47
CA ILE A 5 43.89 -34.98 -25.20
C ILE A 5 42.53 -34.33 -24.92
N ILE A 6 42.52 -33.25 -24.14
CA ILE A 6 41.34 -32.41 -23.91
C ILE A 6 41.21 -31.48 -25.11
N SER A 7 40.15 -31.63 -25.90
CA SER A 7 39.94 -30.82 -27.10
C SER A 7 39.68 -29.36 -26.75
N MET A 8 40.37 -28.43 -27.40
CA MET A 8 40.25 -26.97 -27.21
C MET A 8 38.89 -26.37 -27.67
N ASN A 9 37.94 -27.18 -28.14
CA ASN A 9 36.64 -26.70 -28.62
C ASN A 9 35.71 -26.16 -27.51
N ASN A 10 35.95 -26.50 -26.25
CA ASN A 10 35.10 -26.04 -25.14
C ASN A 10 35.33 -24.56 -24.75
N CYS A 11 36.45 -23.95 -25.14
CA CYS A 11 36.77 -22.58 -24.72
C CYS A 11 36.03 -21.51 -25.54
N LYS A 12 35.81 -21.76 -26.85
CA LYS A 12 35.04 -20.86 -27.73
C LYS A 12 33.55 -20.79 -27.40
N GLN A 13 33.02 -21.85 -26.79
CA GLN A 13 31.59 -21.93 -26.47
C GLN A 13 31.22 -21.11 -25.23
N VAL A 14 32.15 -20.97 -24.27
CA VAL A 14 31.95 -20.14 -23.06
C VAL A 14 31.96 -18.64 -23.40
N GLU A 15 32.76 -18.22 -24.37
CA GLU A 15 32.82 -16.83 -24.84
C GLU A 15 31.57 -16.41 -25.62
N GLN A 16 30.96 -17.32 -26.38
CA GLN A 16 29.68 -17.08 -27.05
C GLN A 16 28.51 -16.95 -26.07
N ASP A 17 28.48 -17.77 -25.02
CA ASP A 17 27.41 -17.75 -24.03
C ASP A 17 27.43 -16.49 -23.14
N SER A 18 28.62 -15.91 -22.87
CA SER A 18 28.73 -14.67 -22.08
C SER A 18 28.22 -13.44 -22.86
N VAL A 19 28.51 -13.36 -24.16
CA VAL A 19 28.04 -12.28 -25.04
C VAL A 19 26.53 -12.35 -25.22
N LEU A 20 25.96 -13.55 -25.36
CA LEU A 20 24.50 -13.73 -25.43
C LEU A 20 23.79 -13.33 -24.13
N MET A 21 24.44 -13.52 -22.97
CA MET A 21 23.89 -13.12 -21.67
C MET A 21 23.89 -11.59 -21.50
N GLN A 22 24.94 -10.89 -21.93
CA GLN A 22 24.99 -9.41 -21.91
C GLN A 22 23.98 -8.76 -22.86
N ILE A 23 23.78 -9.33 -24.06
CA ILE A 23 22.77 -8.83 -25.02
C ILE A 23 21.35 -9.02 -24.44
N SER A 24 21.09 -10.16 -23.79
CA SER A 24 19.82 -10.41 -23.10
C SER A 24 19.54 -9.39 -21.99
N GLU A 25 20.53 -9.02 -21.19
CA GLU A 25 20.36 -8.02 -20.12
C GLU A 25 20.16 -6.61 -20.67
N GLN A 26 20.90 -6.21 -21.71
CA GLN A 26 20.70 -4.92 -22.37
C GLN A 26 19.32 -4.82 -23.04
N ASP A 27 18.86 -5.87 -23.71
CA ASP A 27 17.51 -5.90 -24.29
C ASP A 27 16.41 -5.87 -23.23
N GLU A 28 16.62 -6.46 -22.05
CA GLU A 28 15.68 -6.39 -20.93
C GLU A 28 15.64 -4.98 -20.32
N GLN A 29 16.78 -4.30 -20.19
CA GLN A 29 16.88 -2.91 -19.73
C GLN A 29 16.26 -1.92 -20.72
N LEU A 30 16.53 -2.07 -22.03
CA LEU A 30 15.93 -1.24 -23.07
C LEU A 30 14.41 -1.45 -23.14
N ASN A 31 13.93 -2.70 -23.07
CA ASN A 31 12.50 -2.96 -23.07
C ASN A 31 11.79 -2.42 -21.82
N THR A 32 12.42 -2.51 -20.64
CA THR A 32 11.85 -1.91 -19.42
C THR A 32 11.79 -0.38 -19.52
N PHE A 33 12.83 0.26 -20.06
CA PHE A 33 12.85 1.71 -20.29
C PHE A 33 11.74 2.18 -21.25
N TRP A 34 11.54 1.51 -22.38
CA TRP A 34 10.50 1.86 -23.36
C TRP A 34 9.08 1.61 -22.85
N VAL A 35 8.86 0.54 -22.09
CA VAL A 35 7.56 0.25 -21.46
C VAL A 35 7.24 1.31 -20.41
N GLN A 36 8.20 1.69 -19.58
CA GLN A 36 8.01 2.78 -18.61
C GLN A 36 7.69 4.11 -19.33
N ASN A 37 8.43 4.47 -20.38
CA ASN A 37 8.20 5.71 -21.13
C ASN A 37 6.85 5.75 -21.89
N ARG A 38 6.32 4.63 -22.38
CA ARG A 38 4.96 4.60 -22.97
C ARG A 38 3.87 4.81 -21.92
N ILE A 39 4.05 4.26 -20.71
CA ILE A 39 3.09 4.40 -19.61
C ILE A 39 2.99 5.86 -19.16
N PHE A 40 4.09 6.63 -19.21
CA PHE A 40 4.07 8.07 -18.88
C PHE A 40 3.31 8.95 -19.88
N LYS A 41 3.07 8.49 -21.11
CA LYS A 41 2.44 9.31 -22.17
C LYS A 41 0.95 9.05 -22.39
N GLN A 42 0.28 8.28 -21.52
CA GLN A 42 -1.16 8.11 -21.66
C GLN A 42 -1.87 9.45 -21.44
N LYS A 43 -2.42 10.02 -22.52
CA LYS A 43 -3.20 11.26 -22.46
C LYS A 43 -4.41 11.04 -21.55
N LEU A 44 -4.63 11.99 -20.63
CA LEU A 44 -5.82 12.01 -19.79
C LEU A 44 -7.01 12.39 -20.69
N THR A 45 -7.76 11.39 -21.12
CA THR A 45 -9.05 11.59 -21.77
C THR A 45 -10.16 11.56 -20.73
N PHE A 46 -11.29 12.22 -20.99
CA PHE A 46 -12.45 12.18 -20.10
C PHE A 46 -12.88 10.74 -19.79
N LYS A 47 -12.87 9.85 -20.79
CA LYS A 47 -13.17 8.43 -20.62
C LYS A 47 -12.21 7.74 -19.65
N ASN A 48 -10.90 7.95 -19.81
CA ASN A 48 -9.90 7.35 -18.93
C ASN A 48 -10.04 7.88 -17.49
N TYR A 49 -10.29 9.19 -17.35
CA TYR A 49 -10.56 9.81 -16.06
C TYR A 49 -11.80 9.18 -15.39
N ALA A 50 -12.96 9.19 -16.06
CA ALA A 50 -14.21 8.68 -15.50
C ALA A 50 -14.16 7.19 -15.12
N LEU A 51 -13.40 6.37 -15.86
CA LEU A 51 -13.21 4.94 -15.60
C LEU A 51 -12.04 4.65 -14.63
N GLY A 52 -11.42 5.67 -14.04
CA GLY A 52 -10.33 5.51 -13.07
C GLY A 52 -9.06 4.89 -13.66
N HIS A 53 -8.81 5.07 -14.96
CA HIS A 53 -7.59 4.64 -15.65
C HIS A 53 -6.50 5.72 -15.51
N PHE A 54 -5.98 5.87 -14.30
CA PHE A 54 -4.93 6.82 -13.98
C PHE A 54 -3.53 6.23 -14.22
N THR A 55 -2.62 7.03 -14.78
CA THR A 55 -1.17 6.88 -14.56
C THR A 55 -0.81 7.22 -13.10
N GLN A 56 0.38 6.85 -12.61
CA GLN A 56 0.75 7.10 -11.22
C GLN A 56 0.80 8.58 -10.92
N THR A 57 1.40 9.34 -11.85
CA THR A 57 1.48 10.79 -11.81
C THR A 57 0.09 11.42 -11.83
N GLN A 58 -0.82 10.95 -12.70
CA GLN A 58 -2.21 11.45 -12.73
C GLN A 58 -2.95 11.15 -11.43
N LEU A 59 -2.77 9.96 -10.84
CA LEU A 59 -3.39 9.61 -9.57
C LEU A 59 -2.89 10.53 -8.44
N HIS A 60 -1.58 10.77 -8.34
CA HIS A 60 -1.02 11.69 -7.36
C HIS A 60 -1.59 13.11 -7.53
N TYR A 61 -1.60 13.64 -8.75
CA TYR A 61 -2.17 14.96 -9.00
C TYR A 61 -3.66 15.02 -8.67
N HIS A 62 -4.45 14.04 -9.11
CA HIS A 62 -5.88 13.95 -8.82
C HIS A 62 -6.15 13.96 -7.32
N THR A 63 -5.42 13.13 -6.57
CA THR A 63 -5.54 13.01 -5.12
C THR A 63 -5.11 14.29 -4.39
N ILE A 64 -3.92 14.83 -4.69
CA ILE A 64 -3.38 16.01 -4.01
C ILE A 64 -4.22 17.25 -4.33
N PHE A 65 -4.51 17.48 -5.60
CA PHE A 65 -5.35 18.61 -6.03
C PHE A 65 -6.74 18.50 -5.42
N GLY A 66 -7.35 17.32 -5.47
CA GLY A 66 -8.66 17.08 -4.88
C GLY A 66 -8.69 17.34 -3.37
N PHE A 67 -7.66 16.93 -2.65
CA PHE A 67 -7.50 17.19 -1.22
C PHE A 67 -7.37 18.69 -0.94
N LEU A 68 -6.43 19.36 -1.59
CA LEU A 68 -6.18 20.79 -1.38
C LEU A 68 -7.40 21.63 -1.72
N LEU A 69 -8.09 21.31 -2.81
CA LEU A 69 -9.32 21.99 -3.21
C LEU A 69 -10.44 21.75 -2.18
N SER A 70 -10.59 20.53 -1.68
CA SER A 70 -11.59 20.20 -0.67
C SER A 70 -11.34 20.94 0.64
N VAL A 71 -10.08 20.96 1.10
CA VAL A 71 -9.64 21.69 2.29
C VAL A 71 -9.87 23.20 2.13
N PHE A 72 -9.50 23.76 0.98
CA PHE A 72 -9.74 25.18 0.68
C PHE A 72 -11.23 25.53 0.75
N LEU A 73 -12.10 24.78 0.07
CA LEU A 73 -13.54 25.02 0.07
C LEU A 73 -14.16 24.84 1.46
N TYR A 74 -13.69 23.86 2.23
CA TYR A 74 -14.08 23.68 3.63
C TYR A 74 -13.73 24.91 4.47
N PHE A 75 -12.49 25.42 4.39
CA PHE A 75 -12.08 26.61 5.14
C PHE A 75 -12.79 27.88 4.68
N MET A 76 -13.14 28.00 3.39
CA MET A 76 -13.98 29.10 2.90
C MET A 76 -15.39 29.02 3.48
N ALA A 77 -16.01 27.83 3.52
CA ALA A 77 -17.31 27.66 4.15
C ALA A 77 -17.23 27.96 5.67
N TYR A 78 -16.20 27.45 6.34
CA TYR A 78 -15.95 27.68 7.77
C TYR A 78 -15.73 29.17 8.10
N GLY A 79 -14.88 29.87 7.35
CA GLY A 79 -14.56 31.28 7.58
C GLY A 79 -15.73 32.23 7.34
N LEU A 80 -16.74 31.79 6.59
CA LEU A 80 -17.99 32.53 6.38
C LEU A 80 -19.08 32.20 7.40
N TYR A 81 -18.82 31.29 8.33
CA TYR A 81 -19.75 30.99 9.41
C TYR A 81 -19.93 32.21 10.32
N PRO A 82 -21.16 32.60 10.68
CA PRO A 82 -21.41 33.77 11.53
C PRO A 82 -20.65 33.68 12.85
N SER A 83 -19.90 34.74 13.17
CA SER A 83 -19.09 34.80 14.40
C SER A 83 -19.94 34.70 15.67
N GLU A 84 -21.19 35.16 15.62
CA GLU A 84 -22.13 35.15 16.73
C GLU A 84 -22.55 33.73 17.15
N ASN A 85 -22.51 32.78 16.22
CA ASN A 85 -23.01 31.41 16.43
C ASN A 85 -21.89 30.38 16.66
N HIS A 86 -20.62 30.81 16.66
CA HIS A 86 -19.40 30.04 16.91
C HIS A 86 -19.47 28.57 16.45
N TYR A 87 -18.98 28.28 15.24
CA TYR A 87 -18.90 26.90 14.79
C TYR A 87 -17.93 26.08 15.66
N SER A 88 -18.42 24.96 16.19
CA SER A 88 -17.60 23.94 16.84
C SER A 88 -18.06 22.56 16.38
N ILE A 89 -17.11 21.68 16.05
CA ILE A 89 -17.39 20.28 15.68
C ILE A 89 -18.12 19.50 16.79
N GLN A 90 -18.06 19.97 18.03
CA GLN A 90 -18.73 19.36 19.18
C GLN A 90 -20.21 19.76 19.31
N THR A 91 -20.61 20.89 18.72
CA THR A 91 -21.96 21.45 18.90
C THR A 91 -22.72 21.64 17.59
N LYS A 92 -22.01 21.69 16.44
CA LYS A 92 -22.57 21.90 15.11
C LYS A 92 -22.06 20.83 14.16
N THR A 93 -22.99 20.26 13.42
CA THR A 93 -22.71 19.26 12.38
C THR A 93 -21.77 19.84 11.31
N TYR A 94 -21.01 18.99 10.64
CA TYR A 94 -20.27 19.34 9.42
C TYR A 94 -21.23 19.93 8.37
N SER A 95 -22.42 19.35 8.26
CA SER A 95 -23.49 19.81 7.38
C SER A 95 -24.05 21.20 7.70
N ASN A 96 -23.90 21.73 8.91
CA ASN A 96 -24.32 23.10 9.23
C ASN A 96 -23.53 24.17 8.46
N LEU A 97 -22.36 23.83 7.92
CA LEU A 97 -21.62 24.69 6.99
C LEU A 97 -22.36 24.89 5.66
N GLY A 98 -23.31 24.00 5.33
CA GLY A 98 -24.10 23.97 4.10
C GLY A 98 -25.55 24.44 4.22
N SER A 99 -25.90 25.20 5.26
CA SER A 99 -27.28 25.60 5.53
C SER A 99 -27.64 26.96 4.91
N PHE A 100 -28.89 27.12 4.43
CA PHE A 100 -29.41 28.42 3.95
C PHE A 100 -30.04 29.26 5.06
N ASP A 101 -30.00 28.77 6.30
CA ASP A 101 -30.55 29.48 7.44
C ASP A 101 -29.59 30.55 7.92
N LYS A 102 -30.14 31.72 8.26
CA LYS A 102 -29.35 32.88 8.73
C LYS A 102 -28.60 32.58 10.03
N ILE A 103 -29.17 31.72 10.87
CA ILE A 103 -28.58 31.27 12.15
C ILE A 103 -27.46 30.24 11.91
N SER A 104 -27.46 29.60 10.74
CA SER A 104 -26.42 28.64 10.37
C SER A 104 -25.40 29.31 9.45
N ASN A 105 -25.24 28.90 8.18
CA ASN A 105 -24.18 29.42 7.32
C ASN A 105 -24.66 29.84 5.92
N TYR A 106 -25.61 30.78 5.88
CA TYR A 106 -26.20 31.23 4.61
C TYR A 106 -25.21 31.85 3.61
N ARG A 107 -24.00 32.23 4.01
CA ARG A 107 -22.97 32.71 3.08
C ARG A 107 -22.05 31.59 2.62
N GLY A 108 -21.68 30.69 3.54
CA GLY A 108 -20.79 29.57 3.25
C GLY A 108 -21.46 28.40 2.52
N TRP A 109 -22.79 28.35 2.43
CA TRP A 109 -23.48 27.22 1.79
C TRP A 109 -23.03 26.96 0.37
N TYR A 110 -22.76 27.99 -0.43
CA TYR A 110 -22.29 27.83 -1.80
C TYR A 110 -20.96 27.08 -1.85
N PHE A 111 -20.04 27.43 -0.96
CA PHE A 111 -18.74 26.75 -0.85
C PHE A 111 -18.90 25.31 -0.38
N TYR A 112 -19.82 25.06 0.56
CA TYR A 112 -20.14 23.71 1.00
C TYR A 112 -20.76 22.86 -0.12
N SER A 113 -21.73 23.39 -0.88
CA SER A 113 -22.32 22.69 -2.02
C SER A 113 -21.28 22.39 -3.09
N ILE A 114 -20.41 23.35 -3.43
CA ILE A 114 -19.29 23.14 -4.35
C ILE A 114 -18.32 22.09 -3.81
N LEU A 115 -18.06 22.07 -2.50
CA LEU A 115 -17.24 21.05 -1.85
C LEU A 115 -17.81 19.64 -2.01
N GLN A 116 -19.12 19.46 -1.82
CA GLN A 116 -19.78 18.17 -2.03
C GLN A 116 -19.73 17.74 -3.51
N LEU A 117 -19.91 18.69 -4.43
CA LEU A 117 -19.80 18.45 -5.86
C LEU A 117 -18.38 18.04 -6.27
N VAL A 118 -17.37 18.74 -5.77
CA VAL A 118 -15.95 18.41 -5.96
C VAL A 118 -15.65 17.02 -5.39
N SER A 119 -16.15 16.72 -4.19
CA SER A 119 -15.99 15.41 -3.56
C SER A 119 -16.57 14.28 -4.42
N PHE A 120 -17.75 14.48 -5.02
CA PHE A 120 -18.31 13.54 -5.99
C PHE A 120 -17.39 13.31 -7.18
N PHE A 121 -16.90 14.38 -7.83
CA PHE A 121 -16.02 14.27 -9.00
C PHE A 121 -14.65 13.67 -8.69
N ILE A 122 -14.18 13.77 -7.44
CA ILE A 122 -12.96 13.11 -6.97
C ILE A 122 -13.23 11.62 -6.69
N ASN A 123 -14.30 11.31 -5.96
CA ASN A 123 -14.60 9.98 -5.46
C ASN A 123 -15.09 9.03 -6.56
N PHE A 124 -15.86 9.54 -7.52
CA PHE A 124 -16.39 8.75 -8.63
C PHE A 124 -15.31 8.01 -9.43
N PRO A 125 -14.31 8.68 -10.03
CA PRO A 125 -13.24 7.99 -10.75
C PRO A 125 -12.34 7.17 -9.81
N MET A 126 -12.27 7.56 -8.53
CA MET A 126 -11.49 6.83 -7.53
C MET A 126 -12.09 5.47 -7.19
N ALA A 127 -13.42 5.38 -7.12
CA ALA A 127 -14.11 4.11 -6.92
C ALA A 127 -13.80 3.13 -8.06
N PHE A 128 -13.82 3.59 -9.31
CA PHE A 128 -13.42 2.78 -10.47
C PHE A 128 -11.93 2.39 -10.42
N TYR A 129 -11.05 3.30 -10.02
CA TYR A 129 -9.63 3.01 -9.84
C TYR A 129 -9.44 1.88 -8.81
N GLN A 130 -10.05 1.99 -7.64
CA GLN A 130 -9.99 0.99 -6.58
C GLN A 130 -10.54 -0.37 -7.06
N HIS A 131 -11.68 -0.38 -7.74
CA HIS A 131 -12.23 -1.58 -8.39
C HIS A 131 -11.23 -2.21 -9.37
N ASN A 132 -10.65 -1.42 -10.28
CA ASN A 132 -9.71 -1.92 -11.27
C ASN A 132 -8.46 -2.57 -10.65
N ARG A 133 -8.02 -2.07 -9.49
CA ARG A 133 -6.91 -2.64 -8.73
C ARG A 133 -7.30 -3.91 -7.99
N LEU A 134 -8.47 -3.93 -7.37
CA LEU A 134 -8.87 -5.01 -6.45
C LEU A 134 -9.65 -6.16 -7.13
N LYS A 135 -10.15 -5.97 -8.36
CA LYS A 135 -10.92 -7.01 -9.09
C LYS A 135 -10.15 -8.31 -9.37
N ARG A 136 -8.81 -8.26 -9.35
CA ARG A 136 -7.95 -9.44 -9.49
C ARG A 136 -7.98 -10.34 -8.26
N ILE A 137 -8.25 -9.78 -7.09
CA ILE A 137 -8.34 -10.50 -5.81
C ILE A 137 -9.72 -11.17 -5.69
N GLY A 138 -10.76 -10.43 -6.05
CA GLY A 138 -12.14 -10.92 -6.04
C GLY A 138 -13.06 -10.05 -6.89
N SER A 139 -13.30 -10.46 -8.13
CA SER A 139 -14.08 -9.68 -9.11
C SER A 139 -15.47 -9.31 -8.58
N LYS A 140 -16.27 -10.30 -8.15
CA LYS A 140 -17.65 -10.06 -7.64
C LYS A 140 -17.67 -9.12 -6.43
N THR A 141 -16.81 -9.37 -5.45
CA THR A 141 -16.69 -8.55 -4.23
C THR A 141 -16.24 -7.13 -4.55
N SER A 142 -15.31 -6.96 -5.50
CA SER A 142 -14.85 -5.64 -5.93
C SER A 142 -15.91 -4.85 -6.70
N ILE A 143 -16.82 -5.52 -7.43
CA ILE A 143 -17.97 -4.91 -8.10
C ILE A 143 -18.98 -4.46 -7.04
N PHE A 144 -19.25 -5.29 -6.04
CA PHE A 144 -20.14 -4.93 -4.95
C PHE A 144 -19.63 -3.68 -4.20
N ALA A 145 -18.34 -3.64 -3.86
CA ALA A 145 -17.71 -2.46 -3.27
C ALA A 145 -17.79 -1.22 -4.18
N LEU A 146 -17.57 -1.39 -5.49
CA LEU A 146 -17.72 -0.31 -6.48
C LEU A 146 -19.14 0.27 -6.44
N ILE A 147 -20.17 -0.58 -6.50
CA ILE A 147 -21.58 -0.14 -6.48
C ILE A 147 -21.87 0.65 -5.21
N LEU A 148 -21.45 0.13 -4.03
CA LEU A 148 -21.60 0.84 -2.76
C LEU A 148 -20.92 2.21 -2.78
N MET A 149 -19.69 2.29 -3.27
CA MET A 149 -18.94 3.55 -3.37
C MET A 149 -19.59 4.55 -4.34
N LEU A 150 -20.13 4.07 -5.46
CA LEU A 150 -20.84 4.91 -6.42
C LEU A 150 -22.16 5.43 -5.84
N LEU A 151 -22.93 4.60 -5.14
CA LEU A 151 -24.15 5.03 -4.43
C LEU A 151 -23.81 6.08 -3.37
N GLY A 152 -22.76 5.87 -2.58
CA GLY A 152 -22.29 6.86 -1.61
C GLY A 152 -21.87 8.18 -2.26
N SER A 153 -21.17 8.12 -3.39
CA SER A 153 -20.78 9.30 -4.17
C SER A 153 -22.01 10.04 -4.74
N ILE A 154 -23.02 9.31 -5.23
CA ILE A 154 -24.28 9.89 -5.71
C ILE A 154 -25.00 10.60 -4.56
N CYS A 155 -25.04 10.01 -3.36
CA CYS A 155 -25.60 10.68 -2.18
C CYS A 155 -24.85 12.00 -1.89
N GLN A 156 -23.51 12.03 -1.94
CA GLN A 156 -22.73 13.26 -1.79
C GLN A 156 -23.09 14.32 -2.85
N PHE A 157 -23.24 13.90 -4.12
CA PHE A 157 -23.70 14.78 -5.18
C PHE A 157 -25.10 15.36 -4.88
N LEU A 158 -26.03 14.54 -4.39
CA LEU A 158 -27.37 14.99 -4.03
C LEU A 158 -27.36 16.01 -2.88
N ILE A 159 -26.48 15.84 -1.88
CA ILE A 159 -26.33 16.79 -0.76
C ILE A 159 -26.01 18.22 -1.26
N CYS A 160 -25.37 18.37 -2.43
CA CYS A 160 -25.14 19.67 -3.05
C CYS A 160 -26.44 20.48 -3.25
N PHE A 161 -27.56 19.80 -3.49
CA PHE A 161 -28.86 20.39 -3.81
C PHE A 161 -29.82 20.45 -2.62
N PHE A 162 -29.59 19.65 -1.59
CA PHE A 162 -30.43 19.60 -0.39
C PHE A 162 -29.64 20.16 0.79
N PRO A 163 -29.76 21.46 1.12
CA PRO A 163 -29.06 22.05 2.27
C PRO A 163 -29.60 21.53 3.60
N ALA A 164 -28.77 21.56 4.64
CA ALA A 164 -29.18 21.29 6.01
C ALA A 164 -29.96 22.51 6.55
N SER A 165 -31.25 22.59 6.22
CA SER A 165 -32.09 23.78 6.47
C SER A 165 -33.40 23.40 7.17
N GLU A 166 -33.83 24.23 8.12
CA GLU A 166 -35.10 24.08 8.85
C GLU A 166 -36.31 24.61 8.06
N LYS A 167 -36.08 25.21 6.88
CA LYS A 167 -37.17 25.63 6.00
C LYS A 167 -37.97 24.43 5.47
N ALA A 168 -39.30 24.59 5.42
CA ALA A 168 -40.19 23.65 4.77
C ALA A 168 -40.07 23.72 3.24
N ILE A 169 -40.12 22.56 2.57
CA ILE A 169 -40.29 22.45 1.12
C ILE A 169 -41.77 22.53 0.76
N SER A 170 -42.59 21.71 1.42
CA SER A 170 -44.04 21.63 1.24
C SER A 170 -44.68 20.95 2.45
N GLY A 171 -45.69 21.58 3.05
CA GLY A 171 -46.32 21.07 4.28
C GLY A 171 -45.30 20.86 5.42
N ASN A 172 -45.30 19.67 6.00
CA ASN A 172 -44.39 19.28 7.10
C ASN A 172 -43.03 18.76 6.63
N LEU A 173 -42.77 18.74 5.33
CA LEU A 173 -41.53 18.18 4.77
C LEU A 173 -40.43 19.22 4.79
N MET A 174 -39.36 18.99 5.54
CA MET A 174 -38.26 19.95 5.70
C MET A 174 -37.08 19.65 4.75
N TRP A 175 -36.37 20.69 4.30
CA TRP A 175 -35.11 20.52 3.54
C TRP A 175 -34.10 19.66 4.31
N GLY A 176 -34.02 19.89 5.62
CA GLY A 176 -33.19 19.12 6.53
C GLY A 176 -33.48 17.62 6.45
N ASP A 177 -34.74 17.18 6.38
CA ASP A 177 -35.07 15.76 6.35
C ASP A 177 -34.43 15.04 5.16
N PHE A 178 -34.51 15.64 3.97
CA PHE A 178 -33.85 15.11 2.78
C PHE A 178 -32.33 15.10 2.94
N HIS A 179 -31.74 16.22 3.38
CA HIS A 179 -30.30 16.30 3.60
C HIS A 179 -29.82 15.19 4.54
N ASN A 180 -30.53 14.99 5.65
CA ASN A 180 -30.16 14.05 6.69
C ASN A 180 -30.31 12.60 6.22
N ASN A 181 -31.38 12.28 5.50
CA ASN A 181 -31.59 10.95 4.95
C ASN A 181 -30.56 10.62 3.86
N ILE A 182 -30.32 11.54 2.93
CA ILE A 182 -29.33 11.38 1.85
C ILE A 182 -27.92 11.28 2.44
N GLY A 183 -27.58 12.16 3.39
CA GLY A 183 -26.31 12.13 4.12
C GLY A 183 -26.10 10.79 4.82
N SER A 184 -27.07 10.32 5.60
CA SER A 184 -26.99 9.05 6.32
C SER A 184 -26.82 7.85 5.38
N LEU A 185 -27.56 7.81 4.26
CA LEU A 185 -27.39 6.78 3.23
C LEU A 185 -26.00 6.85 2.58
N GLY A 186 -25.52 8.04 2.27
CA GLY A 186 -24.19 8.26 1.70
C GLY A 186 -23.08 7.74 2.62
N ILE A 187 -23.16 8.09 3.91
CA ILE A 187 -22.28 7.60 4.98
C ILE A 187 -22.30 6.07 5.00
N MET A 188 -23.48 5.46 5.10
CA MET A 188 -23.65 4.01 5.17
C MET A 188 -23.05 3.30 3.95
N PHE A 189 -23.36 3.75 2.74
CA PHE A 189 -22.85 3.13 1.52
C PHE A 189 -21.33 3.25 1.39
N CYS A 190 -20.74 4.42 1.68
CA CYS A 190 -19.29 4.58 1.69
C CYS A 190 -18.62 3.69 2.74
N MET A 191 -19.15 3.62 3.96
CA MET A 191 -18.63 2.75 5.03
C MET A 191 -18.62 1.28 4.62
N MET A 192 -19.74 0.78 4.11
CA MET A 192 -19.84 -0.59 3.65
C MET A 192 -18.86 -0.85 2.50
N GLY A 193 -18.75 0.06 1.54
CA GLY A 193 -17.78 -0.03 0.43
C GLY A 193 -16.33 -0.15 0.93
N TYR A 194 -15.94 0.68 1.91
CA TYR A 194 -14.61 0.64 2.51
C TYR A 194 -14.34 -0.63 3.29
N VAL A 195 -15.29 -1.12 4.08
CA VAL A 195 -15.14 -2.40 4.78
C VAL A 195 -14.94 -3.53 3.78
N VAL A 196 -15.70 -3.56 2.69
CA VAL A 196 -15.54 -4.58 1.64
C VAL A 196 -14.16 -4.48 0.96
N TYR A 197 -13.66 -3.27 0.67
CA TYR A 197 -12.29 -3.09 0.16
C TYR A 197 -11.23 -3.51 1.17
N ALA A 198 -11.40 -3.19 2.46
CA ALA A 198 -10.49 -3.61 3.53
C ALA A 198 -10.42 -5.15 3.61
N VAL A 199 -11.56 -5.83 3.52
CA VAL A 199 -11.64 -7.29 3.50
C VAL A 199 -10.92 -7.86 2.28
N LEU A 200 -11.11 -7.30 1.08
CA LEU A 200 -10.39 -7.73 -0.13
C LEU A 200 -8.87 -7.62 0.04
N VAL A 201 -8.41 -6.51 0.61
CA VAL A 201 -7.00 -6.28 0.88
C VAL A 201 -6.46 -7.27 1.92
N ALA A 202 -7.21 -7.55 2.99
CA ALA A 202 -6.86 -8.56 3.98
C ALA A 202 -6.83 -9.99 3.38
N MET A 203 -7.77 -10.31 2.49
CA MET A 203 -7.81 -11.60 1.78
C MET A 203 -6.60 -11.80 0.86
N GLU A 204 -6.14 -10.74 0.19
CA GLU A 204 -4.91 -10.80 -0.61
C GLU A 204 -3.71 -11.14 0.28
N ARG A 205 -3.64 -10.54 1.47
CA ARG A 205 -2.58 -10.81 2.45
C ARG A 205 -2.55 -12.28 2.89
N THR A 206 -3.71 -12.86 3.20
CA THR A 206 -3.77 -14.26 3.67
C THR A 206 -3.48 -15.26 2.55
N LYS A 207 -3.86 -14.96 1.30
CA LYS A 207 -3.61 -15.83 0.14
C LYS A 207 -2.18 -15.75 -0.39
N CYS A 208 -1.55 -14.57 -0.38
CA CYS A 208 -0.22 -14.34 -0.99
C CYS A 208 0.97 -14.53 -0.03
N SER A 209 0.77 -15.09 1.16
CA SER A 209 1.85 -15.42 2.11
C SER A 209 2.99 -16.26 1.49
N LYS A 210 2.73 -16.99 0.38
CA LYS A 210 3.76 -17.75 -0.35
C LYS A 210 4.32 -17.09 -1.62
N SER A 211 3.80 -15.93 -2.05
CA SER A 211 4.21 -15.25 -3.31
C SER A 211 4.41 -13.74 -3.18
N ALA A 212 4.50 -13.24 -1.94
CA ALA A 212 4.57 -11.86 -1.44
C ALA A 212 5.32 -10.82 -2.31
N LYS A 213 4.78 -10.46 -3.48
CA LYS A 213 5.37 -9.46 -4.37
C LYS A 213 4.41 -8.35 -4.78
N PHE A 214 3.14 -8.40 -4.38
CA PHE A 214 2.15 -7.47 -4.95
C PHE A 214 2.03 -6.14 -4.19
N LEU A 215 2.29 -6.12 -2.87
CA LEU A 215 2.04 -4.97 -2.01
C LEU A 215 3.10 -4.86 -0.89
N PRO A 216 3.73 -3.69 -0.68
CA PRO A 216 4.55 -3.45 0.52
C PRO A 216 3.67 -3.55 1.76
N HIS A 217 3.94 -4.52 2.63
CA HIS A 217 3.06 -4.92 3.73
C HIS A 217 2.64 -3.75 4.65
N TYR A 218 3.56 -2.84 4.99
CA TYR A 218 3.27 -1.79 5.97
C TYR A 218 2.27 -0.71 5.49
N LYS A 219 2.31 -0.32 4.21
CA LYS A 219 1.42 0.74 3.68
C LYS A 219 -0.03 0.29 3.64
N VAL A 220 -0.21 -0.98 3.33
CA VAL A 220 -1.52 -1.64 3.28
C VAL A 220 -2.09 -1.82 4.66
N ASP A 221 -1.25 -2.26 5.60
CA ASP A 221 -1.63 -2.44 7.00
C ASP A 221 -2.07 -1.12 7.62
N LEU A 222 -1.35 -0.03 7.33
CA LEU A 222 -1.74 1.31 7.78
C LEU A 222 -3.14 1.70 7.29
N ALA A 223 -3.45 1.44 6.02
CA ALA A 223 -4.76 1.75 5.49
C ALA A 223 -5.88 0.88 6.08
N ILE A 224 -5.64 -0.42 6.28
CA ILE A 224 -6.61 -1.31 6.95
C ILE A 224 -6.86 -0.83 8.38
N VAL A 225 -5.79 -0.58 9.15
CA VAL A 225 -5.87 -0.10 10.53
C VAL A 225 -6.66 1.20 10.59
N GLN A 226 -6.39 2.13 9.67
CA GLN A 226 -7.11 3.39 9.60
C GLN A 226 -8.62 3.17 9.37
N ILE A 227 -9.02 2.35 8.38
CA ILE A 227 -10.44 2.04 8.13
C ILE A 227 -11.07 1.43 9.37
N MET A 228 -10.40 0.46 9.99
CA MET A 228 -10.92 -0.23 11.16
C MET A 228 -11.09 0.71 12.34
N VAL A 229 -10.13 1.61 12.59
CA VAL A 229 -10.22 2.61 13.67
C VAL A 229 -11.43 3.53 13.43
N PHE A 230 -11.59 4.10 12.24
CA PHE A 230 -12.73 4.96 11.94
C PHE A 230 -14.07 4.22 12.02
N PHE A 231 -14.13 3.00 11.49
CA PHE A 231 -15.32 2.17 11.55
C PHE A 231 -15.69 1.83 12.99
N ILE A 232 -14.73 1.34 13.78
CA ILE A 232 -14.93 0.98 15.19
C ILE A 232 -15.37 2.20 16.00
N MET A 233 -14.69 3.35 15.87
CA MET A 233 -15.07 4.57 16.58
C MET A 233 -16.48 5.01 16.24
N THR A 234 -16.83 5.07 14.96
CA THR A 234 -18.15 5.49 14.49
C THR A 234 -19.24 4.52 14.94
N PHE A 235 -19.03 3.23 14.72
CA PHE A 235 -20.02 2.20 15.02
C PHE A 235 -20.21 2.00 16.52
N SER A 236 -19.12 1.92 17.30
CA SER A 236 -19.19 1.76 18.76
C SER A 236 -20.06 2.84 19.39
N SER A 237 -19.94 4.06 18.89
CA SER A 237 -20.59 5.18 19.53
C SER A 237 -22.00 5.44 19.06
N LEU A 238 -22.29 5.15 17.78
CA LEU A 238 -23.66 5.03 17.32
C LEU A 238 -24.39 3.94 18.11
N LEU A 239 -23.75 2.78 18.27
CA LEU A 239 -24.30 1.65 19.01
C LEU A 239 -24.53 2.00 20.49
N SER A 240 -23.53 2.62 21.15
CA SER A 240 -23.68 3.11 22.52
C SER A 240 -24.85 4.07 22.66
N TRP A 241 -25.02 5.00 21.72
CA TRP A 241 -26.15 5.93 21.73
C TRP A 241 -27.50 5.23 21.54
N CYS A 242 -27.59 4.25 20.63
CA CYS A 242 -28.77 3.40 20.44
C CYS A 242 -29.20 2.68 21.72
N PHE A 243 -28.26 2.28 22.58
CA PHE A 243 -28.57 1.63 23.86
C PHE A 243 -28.85 2.63 25.00
N ILE A 244 -28.11 3.74 25.06
CA ILE A 244 -28.21 4.72 26.15
C ILE A 244 -29.48 5.58 26.02
N TYR A 245 -29.82 6.02 24.80
CA TYR A 245 -30.94 6.94 24.61
C TYR A 245 -32.29 6.39 25.11
N PRO A 246 -32.72 5.15 24.81
CA PRO A 246 -33.99 4.63 25.33
C PRO A 246 -34.06 4.62 26.86
N ILE A 247 -32.92 4.39 27.53
CA ILE A 247 -32.81 4.42 28.99
C ILE A 247 -32.99 5.86 29.49
N LEU A 248 -32.31 6.82 28.87
CA LEU A 248 -32.44 8.24 29.20
C LEU A 248 -33.87 8.73 28.96
N LYS A 249 -34.45 8.42 27.80
CA LYS A 249 -35.83 8.80 27.42
C LYS A 249 -36.89 8.18 28.32
N LYS A 250 -36.65 6.98 28.86
CA LYS A 250 -37.52 6.36 29.87
C LYS A 250 -37.44 7.08 31.22
N ARG A 251 -36.25 7.55 31.61
CA ARG A 251 -36.04 8.31 32.86
C ARG A 251 -36.56 9.73 32.78
N ASP A 252 -36.40 10.36 31.62
CA ASP A 252 -36.88 11.70 31.33
C ASP A 252 -37.63 11.71 29.99
N PRO A 253 -38.98 11.55 30.04
CA PRO A 253 -39.82 11.60 28.85
C PRO A 253 -39.78 12.96 28.14
N SER A 254 -39.33 14.03 28.80
CA SER A 254 -39.23 15.37 28.21
C SER A 254 -38.01 15.56 27.31
N LEU A 255 -37.05 14.63 27.34
CA LEU A 255 -35.89 14.65 26.44
C LEU A 255 -36.35 14.82 24.98
N PRO A 256 -35.61 15.57 24.15
CA PRO A 256 -35.95 15.69 22.74
C PRO A 256 -35.78 14.33 22.04
N ASP A 257 -36.03 14.27 20.74
CA ASP A 257 -35.88 13.03 19.99
C ASP A 257 -34.45 12.45 20.04
N PHE A 258 -34.31 11.21 19.58
CA PHE A 258 -33.05 10.45 19.59
C PHE A 258 -31.86 11.26 19.08
N ARG A 259 -32.07 12.08 18.05
CA ARG A 259 -31.01 12.78 17.39
C ARG A 259 -30.71 14.11 18.07
N ALA A 260 -31.72 14.90 18.36
CA ALA A 260 -31.58 16.17 19.08
C ALA A 260 -30.96 15.95 20.47
N ALA A 261 -31.33 14.86 21.16
CA ALA A 261 -30.76 14.51 22.45
C ALA A 261 -29.27 14.15 22.35
N SER A 262 -28.80 13.65 21.20
CA SER A 262 -27.39 13.30 21.03
C SER A 262 -26.48 14.52 21.03
N GLN A 263 -26.97 15.68 20.55
CA GLN A 263 -26.18 16.88 20.24
C GLN A 263 -25.40 17.46 21.44
N TYR A 264 -25.73 17.06 22.66
CA TYR A 264 -25.12 17.58 23.89
C TYR A 264 -24.40 16.52 24.71
N THR A 265 -24.05 15.39 24.10
CA THR A 265 -23.44 14.25 24.80
C THR A 265 -22.05 13.93 24.26
N PHE A 266 -21.26 13.10 24.96
CA PHE A 266 -20.04 12.54 24.37
C PHE A 266 -20.34 11.70 23.11
N PHE A 267 -21.57 11.20 23.00
CA PHE A 267 -22.10 10.54 21.81
C PHE A 267 -22.67 11.54 20.79
N CYS A 268 -22.17 12.79 20.79
CA CYS A 268 -22.68 13.84 19.92
C CYS A 268 -22.60 13.49 18.45
N PHE A 269 -23.76 13.41 17.80
CA PHE A 269 -23.91 13.24 16.36
C PHE A 269 -23.00 14.18 15.56
N THR A 270 -22.79 15.42 16.02
CA THR A 270 -21.93 16.39 15.32
C THR A 270 -20.46 15.97 15.31
N MET A 271 -19.98 15.40 16.41
CA MET A 271 -18.62 14.88 16.51
C MET A 271 -18.46 13.64 15.64
N TRP A 272 -19.44 12.73 15.64
CA TRP A 272 -19.43 11.53 14.80
C TRP A 272 -19.37 11.87 13.32
N GLU A 273 -20.23 12.77 12.87
CA GLU A 273 -20.26 13.21 11.48
C GLU A 273 -18.92 13.85 11.10
N SER A 274 -18.31 14.67 11.96
CA SER A 274 -17.00 15.27 11.70
C SER A 274 -15.89 14.22 11.59
N ILE A 275 -15.79 13.30 12.56
CA ILE A 275 -14.83 12.17 12.55
C ILE A 275 -15.02 11.34 11.28
N PHE A 276 -16.28 11.08 10.92
CA PHE A 276 -16.61 10.30 9.75
C PHE A 276 -16.19 11.00 8.47
N VAL A 277 -16.56 12.27 8.28
CA VAL A 277 -16.20 13.06 7.10
C VAL A 277 -14.69 13.19 6.98
N TYR A 278 -13.96 13.44 8.06
CA TYR A 278 -12.50 13.47 8.04
C TYR A 278 -11.92 12.09 7.72
N GLY A 279 -12.46 11.03 8.31
CA GLY A 279 -12.08 9.65 7.99
C GLY A 279 -12.29 9.30 6.52
N LEU A 280 -13.43 9.69 5.94
CA LEU A 280 -13.72 9.57 4.50
C LEU A 280 -12.66 10.30 3.67
N TYR A 281 -12.34 11.56 3.98
CA TYR A 281 -11.35 12.33 3.22
C TYR A 281 -9.98 11.68 3.29
N ILE A 282 -9.49 11.37 4.49
CA ILE A 282 -8.18 10.74 4.65
C ILE A 282 -8.16 9.40 3.91
N PHE A 283 -9.23 8.60 4.00
CA PHE A 283 -9.31 7.34 3.26
C PHE A 283 -9.30 7.55 1.74
N ASN A 284 -10.18 8.40 1.21
CA ASN A 284 -10.29 8.64 -0.23
C ASN A 284 -8.99 9.16 -0.84
N PHE A 285 -8.18 9.88 -0.06
CA PHE A 285 -6.91 10.40 -0.56
C PHE A 285 -5.73 9.45 -0.30
N ILE A 286 -5.62 8.82 0.87
CA ILE A 286 -4.48 7.96 1.20
C ILE A 286 -4.63 6.57 0.58
N PHE A 287 -5.82 5.97 0.65
CA PHE A 287 -6.03 4.58 0.24
C PHE A 287 -5.62 4.32 -1.22
N PRO A 288 -5.99 5.15 -2.20
CA PRO A 288 -5.59 4.93 -3.58
C PRO A 288 -4.08 5.00 -3.81
N LEU A 289 -3.38 5.82 -3.01
CA LEU A 289 -1.92 5.99 -3.10
C LEU A 289 -1.15 4.81 -2.51
N VAL A 290 -1.76 4.07 -1.57
CA VAL A 290 -1.14 2.85 -1.03
C VAL A 290 -1.44 1.61 -1.88
N LEU A 291 -2.47 1.67 -2.73
CA LEU A 291 -2.75 0.59 -3.68
C LEU A 291 -1.61 0.48 -4.71
N PRO A 292 -1.22 -0.74 -5.10
CA PRO A 292 -0.07 -0.94 -5.96
C PRO A 292 -0.40 -0.38 -7.33
N PHE A 293 0.45 0.54 -7.81
CA PHE A 293 0.39 1.07 -9.15
C PHE A 293 0.91 0.03 -10.16
N ARG A 294 0.32 -1.16 -10.22
CA ARG A 294 0.74 -2.17 -11.20
C ARG A 294 0.03 -1.88 -12.52
N ALA A 295 0.72 -1.18 -13.42
CA ALA A 295 0.29 -0.92 -14.79
C ALA A 295 -0.34 -2.18 -15.38
N ASP A 296 -1.46 -1.95 -16.05
CA ASP A 296 -2.45 -2.95 -16.41
C ASP A 296 -1.85 -4.17 -17.12
N GLY A 297 -2.32 -5.37 -16.74
CA GLY A 297 -2.40 -6.52 -17.64
C GLY A 297 -1.12 -7.20 -18.07
N VAL A 298 0.06 -6.58 -18.00
CA VAL A 298 1.33 -7.27 -18.21
C VAL A 298 1.70 -7.96 -16.91
N VAL A 299 0.91 -8.98 -16.54
CA VAL A 299 1.57 -10.18 -16.05
C VAL A 299 2.52 -10.49 -17.21
N PRO A 300 3.86 -10.34 -17.07
CA PRO A 300 4.73 -10.84 -18.12
C PRO A 300 4.23 -12.26 -18.34
N LYS A 301 3.65 -12.54 -19.52
CA LYS A 301 3.16 -13.87 -19.89
C LYS A 301 4.21 -14.76 -19.30
N GLN A 302 3.88 -15.56 -18.27
CA GLN A 302 4.85 -16.45 -17.66
C GLN A 302 5.32 -17.24 -18.86
N ARG A 303 6.51 -16.89 -19.38
CA ARG A 303 7.05 -17.45 -20.60
C ARG A 303 7.18 -18.90 -20.21
N ASN A 304 6.24 -19.72 -20.73
CA ASN A 304 5.86 -21.04 -20.23
C ASN A 304 6.98 -21.65 -19.43
N SER A 305 6.87 -21.68 -18.09
CA SER A 305 7.42 -22.73 -17.21
C SER A 305 8.76 -23.41 -17.58
N GLN A 306 9.67 -22.78 -18.32
CA GLN A 306 11.06 -23.19 -18.49
C GLN A 306 11.93 -22.60 -17.37
N LYS A 307 11.29 -21.94 -16.39
CA LYS A 307 11.90 -21.54 -15.11
C LYS A 307 11.66 -22.55 -13.97
N MET A 308 11.46 -23.83 -14.30
CA MET A 308 11.74 -24.98 -13.41
C MET A 308 12.85 -25.84 -14.01
N CYS A 309 14.03 -25.24 -14.20
CA CYS A 309 15.29 -25.98 -14.32
C CYS A 309 16.51 -25.06 -14.17
N PHE A 310 16.34 -23.74 -14.18
CA PHE A 310 17.47 -22.84 -13.92
C PHE A 310 17.83 -22.74 -12.44
N ARG A 311 16.88 -22.79 -11.51
CA ARG A 311 17.23 -22.74 -10.07
C ARG A 311 17.97 -24.02 -9.63
N ASP A 312 17.58 -25.18 -10.16
CA ASP A 312 18.31 -26.43 -9.94
C ASP A 312 19.64 -26.44 -10.69
N LYS A 313 19.70 -26.00 -11.96
CA LYS A 313 20.99 -25.89 -12.66
C LYS A 313 21.93 -24.89 -12.04
N THR A 314 21.49 -23.76 -11.48
CA THR A 314 22.39 -22.80 -10.82
C THR A 314 22.89 -23.33 -9.50
N VAL A 315 22.05 -24.03 -8.71
CA VAL A 315 22.49 -24.71 -7.49
C VAL A 315 23.42 -25.88 -7.83
N GLU A 316 23.13 -26.64 -8.88
CA GLU A 316 23.94 -27.74 -9.37
C GLU A 316 25.27 -27.25 -9.96
N LEU A 317 25.27 -26.15 -10.74
CA LEU A 317 26.50 -25.51 -11.22
C LEU A 317 27.32 -24.95 -10.07
N LYS A 318 26.71 -24.26 -9.10
CA LYS A 318 27.43 -23.77 -7.91
C LYS A 318 27.99 -24.91 -7.09
N THR A 319 27.28 -26.04 -7.01
CA THR A 319 27.74 -27.25 -6.31
C THR A 319 28.82 -28.00 -7.11
N GLN A 320 28.76 -28.01 -8.44
CA GLN A 320 29.79 -28.61 -9.29
C GLN A 320 31.04 -27.74 -9.34
N LEU A 321 30.90 -26.42 -9.47
CA LEU A 321 32.01 -25.47 -9.43
C LEU A 321 32.67 -25.47 -8.06
N SER A 322 31.92 -25.52 -6.96
CA SER A 322 32.52 -25.66 -5.63
C SER A 322 33.23 -27.00 -5.46
N LYS A 323 32.66 -28.11 -5.94
CA LYS A 323 33.31 -29.43 -5.91
C LYS A 323 34.57 -29.50 -6.77
N GLU A 324 34.54 -28.96 -7.98
CA GLU A 324 35.71 -28.87 -8.89
C GLU A 324 36.78 -27.94 -8.30
N TRP A 325 36.38 -26.83 -7.68
CA TRP A 325 37.26 -25.89 -6.98
C TRP A 325 37.92 -26.58 -5.78
N PHE A 326 37.16 -27.28 -4.94
CA PHE A 326 37.71 -28.10 -3.84
C PHE A 326 38.58 -29.25 -4.33
N LYS A 327 38.35 -29.78 -5.53
CA LYS A 327 39.22 -30.80 -6.15
C LYS A 327 40.53 -30.23 -6.67
N LYS A 328 40.52 -28.99 -7.17
CA LYS A 328 41.70 -28.26 -7.64
C LYS A 328 42.52 -27.65 -6.51
N LEU A 329 41.89 -27.30 -5.40
CA LEU A 329 42.54 -27.09 -4.12
C LEU A 329 43.05 -28.43 -3.60
N ASN A 330 44.19 -28.83 -4.15
CA ASN A 330 44.97 -29.93 -3.62
C ASN A 330 45.35 -29.55 -2.18
N LEU A 331 44.60 -30.04 -1.18
CA LEU A 331 44.79 -29.73 0.24
C LEU A 331 46.22 -29.99 0.71
N ASN A 332 46.95 -30.88 0.04
CA ASN A 332 48.36 -31.15 0.28
C ASN A 332 49.32 -30.05 -0.22
N GLN A 333 48.88 -29.16 -1.12
CA GLN A 333 49.64 -27.96 -1.53
C GLN A 333 49.34 -26.74 -0.66
N LEU A 334 48.23 -26.74 0.09
CA LEU A 334 47.89 -25.65 1.01
C LEU A 334 48.71 -25.70 2.31
N GLN A 335 49.18 -26.88 2.72
CA GLN A 335 50.04 -27.01 3.91
C GLN A 335 51.46 -26.45 3.71
N THR A 336 51.88 -26.17 2.47
CA THR A 336 53.24 -25.71 2.15
C THR A 336 53.32 -24.25 1.69
N ARG A 337 52.20 -23.57 1.49
CA ARG A 337 52.20 -22.14 1.11
C ARG A 337 52.16 -21.24 2.34
N ASN A 338 52.99 -20.21 2.33
CA ASN A 338 52.96 -19.16 3.35
C ASN A 338 51.60 -18.43 3.27
N SER A 339 50.99 -18.18 4.44
CA SER A 339 49.77 -17.41 4.63
C SER A 339 49.65 -16.13 3.77
N GLN A 340 50.76 -15.46 3.45
CA GLN A 340 50.82 -14.27 2.61
C GLN A 340 50.46 -14.53 1.12
N GLU A 341 50.95 -15.62 0.51
CA GLU A 341 50.61 -15.96 -0.90
C GLU A 341 49.12 -16.29 -1.05
N MET A 342 48.50 -16.84 0.00
CA MET A 342 47.10 -17.20 -0.01
C MET A 342 46.19 -15.96 0.08
N ILE A 343 46.64 -14.91 0.76
CA ILE A 343 45.93 -13.62 0.86
C ILE A 343 45.98 -12.87 -0.47
N GLU A 344 47.13 -12.85 -1.16
CA GLU A 344 47.25 -12.23 -2.49
C GLU A 344 46.38 -12.94 -3.52
N HIS A 345 46.37 -14.28 -3.50
CA HIS A 345 45.57 -15.06 -4.43
C HIS A 345 44.05 -14.92 -4.22
N LEU A 346 43.61 -14.56 -3.01
CA LEU A 346 42.20 -14.27 -2.69
C LEU A 346 41.82 -12.80 -3.00
N ALA A 347 42.77 -11.87 -2.94
CA ALA A 347 42.56 -10.46 -3.26
C ALA A 347 42.27 -10.25 -4.76
N ASP A 348 42.93 -11.00 -5.65
CA ASP A 348 42.66 -10.98 -7.09
C ASP A 348 41.22 -11.40 -7.47
N TYR A 349 40.49 -12.07 -6.57
CA TYR A 349 39.11 -12.51 -6.78
C TYR A 349 38.05 -11.57 -6.17
N GLU A 350 38.47 -10.59 -5.36
CA GLU A 350 37.59 -9.56 -4.79
C GLU A 350 37.00 -8.64 -5.88
N GLU A 351 37.64 -8.59 -7.05
CA GLU A 351 37.21 -7.81 -8.22
C GLU A 351 36.05 -8.47 -8.99
N VAL A 352 35.76 -9.76 -8.77
CA VAL A 352 34.86 -10.56 -9.64
C VAL A 352 33.46 -10.79 -9.04
N GLU A 353 33.28 -10.78 -7.71
CA GLU A 353 31.95 -10.90 -7.08
C GLU A 353 31.82 -9.95 -5.89
N GLY A 354 31.03 -8.88 -6.08
CA GLY A 354 30.85 -7.82 -5.09
C GLY A 354 29.99 -8.20 -3.87
N LEU A 355 30.41 -7.67 -2.72
CA LEU A 355 29.79 -7.66 -1.38
C LEU A 355 29.93 -8.90 -0.49
N LEU A 356 29.75 -10.13 -0.98
CA LEU A 356 29.81 -11.34 -0.13
C LEU A 356 31.23 -11.82 0.21
N THR A 357 32.22 -11.45 -0.60
CA THR A 357 33.64 -11.77 -0.42
C THR A 357 34.32 -10.86 0.59
N LYS A 358 33.89 -9.60 0.76
CA LYS A 358 34.54 -8.65 1.67
C LYS A 358 34.49 -9.07 3.13
N GLU A 359 33.33 -9.50 3.60
CA GLU A 359 33.17 -9.97 4.98
C GLU A 359 33.90 -11.30 5.21
N ALA A 360 33.87 -12.20 4.22
CA ALA A 360 34.60 -13.47 4.29
C ALA A 360 36.12 -13.27 4.28
N VAL A 361 36.64 -12.38 3.44
CA VAL A 361 38.07 -12.01 3.38
C VAL A 361 38.51 -11.28 4.65
N TYR A 362 37.66 -10.42 5.21
CA TYR A 362 37.90 -9.76 6.50
C TYR A 362 38.01 -10.77 7.65
N LEU A 363 37.05 -11.69 7.76
CA LEU A 363 37.08 -12.78 8.74
C LEU A 363 38.28 -13.70 8.56
N PHE A 364 38.63 -14.01 7.31
CA PHE A 364 39.79 -14.87 7.03
C PHE A 364 41.11 -14.19 7.40
N LYS A 365 41.24 -12.87 7.19
CA LYS A 365 42.40 -12.07 7.63
C LYS A 365 42.52 -12.02 9.15
N GLN A 366 41.42 -11.89 9.89
CA GLN A 366 41.47 -11.94 11.36
C GLN A 366 41.83 -13.33 11.88
N LEU A 367 41.28 -14.38 11.27
CA LEU A 367 41.54 -15.77 11.67
C LEU A 367 42.98 -16.23 11.39
N THR A 368 43.72 -15.57 10.48
CA THR A 368 45.13 -15.88 10.21
C THR A 368 46.10 -15.06 11.05
N SER A 369 45.69 -13.93 11.63
CA SER A 369 46.56 -13.04 12.40
C SER A 369 46.56 -13.25 13.91
N GLU A 370 45.63 -14.03 14.46
CA GLU A 370 45.40 -14.12 15.91
C GLU A 370 45.74 -15.50 16.50
N ASN A 371 45.89 -15.57 17.84
CA ASN A 371 46.14 -16.84 18.53
C ASN A 371 44.90 -17.76 18.49
N GLU A 372 45.07 -19.06 18.71
CA GLU A 372 43.98 -20.06 18.61
C GLU A 372 42.76 -19.76 19.51
N GLU A 373 42.93 -19.14 20.68
CA GLU A 373 41.82 -18.80 21.57
C GLU A 373 40.98 -17.63 21.04
N GLN A 374 41.62 -16.60 20.48
CA GLN A 374 40.92 -15.46 19.89
C GLN A 374 40.18 -15.83 18.60
N LYS A 375 40.71 -16.77 17.81
CA LYS A 375 40.01 -17.31 16.63
C LYS A 375 38.67 -17.95 16.99
N ILE A 376 38.62 -18.64 18.13
CA ILE A 376 37.39 -19.30 18.61
C ILE A 376 36.35 -18.25 19.04
N GLU A 377 36.78 -17.18 19.70
CA GLU A 377 35.90 -16.10 20.17
C GLU A 377 35.29 -15.29 19.01
N ILE A 378 36.12 -14.86 18.05
CA ILE A 378 35.66 -14.17 16.83
C ILE A 378 34.69 -15.05 16.03
N PHE A 379 34.97 -16.36 15.95
CA PHE A 379 34.10 -17.31 15.27
C PHE A 379 32.76 -17.51 15.97
N GLN A 380 32.76 -17.60 17.31
CA GLN A 380 31.53 -17.71 18.10
C GLN A 380 30.67 -16.45 17.97
N ASP A 381 31.29 -15.28 17.96
CA ASP A 381 30.59 -14.00 17.80
C ASP A 381 30.00 -13.84 16.39
N PHE A 382 30.73 -14.22 15.34
CA PHE A 382 30.20 -14.28 13.98
C PHE A 382 28.99 -15.23 13.86
N MET A 383 29.09 -16.42 14.45
CA MET A 383 28.04 -17.44 14.41
C MET A 383 26.77 -17.04 15.16
N LYS A 384 26.88 -16.10 16.12
CA LYS A 384 25.79 -15.54 16.92
C LYS A 384 25.01 -14.45 16.18
N HIS A 385 25.62 -13.80 15.19
CA HIS A 385 25.01 -12.67 14.46
C HIS A 385 24.54 -13.01 13.03
N SER A 386 24.83 -14.22 12.52
CA SER A 386 24.48 -14.62 11.14
C SER A 386 23.29 -15.59 11.07
N ASP A 387 22.06 -15.07 11.13
CA ASP A 387 20.84 -15.90 10.98
C ASP A 387 20.56 -16.32 9.51
N GLU A 388 21.24 -15.73 8.52
CA GLU A 388 20.95 -15.99 7.10
C GLU A 388 21.93 -16.94 6.37
N LEU A 389 22.97 -17.47 7.01
CA LEU A 389 24.06 -18.23 6.34
C LEU A 389 24.12 -19.73 6.72
N TRP A 390 22.98 -20.42 6.71
CA TRP A 390 22.92 -21.86 7.04
C TRP A 390 23.77 -22.76 6.12
N GLN A 391 24.00 -22.37 4.86
CA GLN A 391 24.84 -23.14 3.93
C GLN A 391 26.33 -23.15 4.33
N TRP A 392 26.84 -22.06 4.90
CA TRP A 392 28.23 -21.97 5.36
C TRP A 392 28.46 -22.71 6.67
N LYS A 393 27.48 -22.72 7.58
CA LYS A 393 27.51 -23.55 8.80
C LYS A 393 27.75 -25.03 8.48
N ARG A 394 27.26 -25.53 7.33
CA ARG A 394 27.44 -26.92 6.88
C ARG A 394 28.81 -27.17 6.24
N ILE A 395 29.29 -26.25 5.40
CA ILE A 395 30.60 -26.36 4.74
C ILE A 395 31.73 -26.30 5.77
N ILE A 396 31.67 -25.35 6.70
CA ILE A 396 32.71 -25.14 7.71
C ILE A 396 32.75 -26.31 8.72
N ARG A 397 31.59 -26.84 9.14
CA ARG A 397 31.54 -28.07 9.97
C ARG A 397 32.12 -29.30 9.29
N THR A 398 32.18 -29.31 7.97
CA THR A 398 32.75 -30.40 7.17
C THR A 398 34.25 -30.23 6.96
N LEU A 399 34.78 -29.00 7.11
CA LEU A 399 36.22 -28.70 7.06
C LEU A 399 36.90 -28.85 8.44
N ILE A 400 36.13 -28.76 9.52
CA ILE A 400 36.59 -28.97 10.91
C ILE A 400 36.67 -30.48 11.27
N LYS A 401 35.91 -31.33 10.57
CA LYS A 401 36.05 -32.79 10.66
C LYS A 401 37.07 -33.27 9.65
#